data_AF-A0A7C4IH97-F1
#
_entry.id   AF-A0A7C4IH97-F1
#
_cell.length_a   1.000
_cell.length_b   1.000
_cell.length_c   1.000
_cell.angle_alpha   90.00
_cell.angle_beta   90.00
_cell.angle_gamma   90.00
#
_symmetry.space_group_name_H-M   'P 1'
#
loop_
_entity.id
_entity.type
_entity.pdbx_description
1 polymer ?
#
loop_
_entity_poly.entity_id
_entity_poly.type
_entity_poly.pdbx_seq_one_letter_code
_entity_poly.pdbx_strand_id
1 'polypeptide(L)'
;MTGSEIQSTQHARGLATARRPAPAPLEQHEQLRRQAQRWVAHTFYGTLLKQMRNSPFRTDLTEGGRGGQVFHMLLDQNLADHMARSSDRTLVNSIVRKIEGSDAYRRNEQARKAALRAPTPALRKHVARPG
;
A
#
# COMPACT_ATOMS: atom_id res chain seq x y z
N MET A 1 48.55 9.08 45.12
CA MET A 1 48.08 7.69 45.06
C MET A 1 46.83 7.69 44.19
N THR A 2 47.04 7.52 42.87
CA THR A 2 46.65 6.31 42.07
C THR A 2 45.13 6.28 41.86
N GLY A 3 44.56 6.41 40.66
CA GLY A 3 45.04 6.05 39.33
C GLY A 3 43.98 5.17 38.66
N SER A 4 43.87 5.28 37.34
CA SER A 4 43.20 4.37 36.38
C SER A 4 41.67 4.24 36.46
N GLU A 5 40.93 4.71 35.44
CA GLU A 5 40.79 4.09 34.12
C GLU A 5 39.65 3.07 34.11
N ILE A 6 38.46 3.53 33.70
CA ILE A 6 37.48 2.65 33.06
C ILE A 6 37.23 3.25 31.68
N GLN A 7 38.17 2.98 30.79
CA GLN A 7 37.95 2.89 29.37
C GLN A 7 37.21 1.58 29.06
N SER A 8 36.48 1.60 27.94
CA SER A 8 36.26 0.43 27.09
C SER A 8 35.37 -0.69 27.61
N THR A 9 34.07 -0.55 27.31
CA THR A 9 33.36 -1.68 26.69
C THR A 9 32.34 -1.17 25.67
N GLN A 10 32.87 -0.68 24.56
CA GLN A 10 32.19 -0.75 23.28
C GLN A 10 32.01 -2.23 22.94
N HIS A 11 30.82 -2.80 23.13
CA HIS A 11 30.44 -4.02 22.41
C HIS A 11 29.00 -3.94 21.93
N ALA A 12 28.89 -3.63 20.64
CA ALA A 12 28.07 -4.36 19.69
C ALA A 12 26.58 -4.54 20.03
N ARG A 13 25.77 -3.59 19.57
CA ARG A 13 24.45 -3.92 18.99
C ARG A 13 24.16 -3.00 17.81
N GLY A 14 25.02 -3.11 16.80
CA GLY A 14 24.64 -2.81 15.44
C GLY A 14 23.55 -3.80 15.04
N LEU A 15 22.30 -3.46 15.34
CA LEU A 15 21.17 -4.05 14.65
C LEU A 15 21.30 -3.55 13.21
N ALA A 16 21.97 -4.37 12.40
CA ALA A 16 21.91 -4.30 10.97
C ALA A 16 20.44 -4.13 10.60
N THR A 17 20.07 -2.91 10.19
CA THR A 17 18.87 -2.64 9.43
C THR A 17 19.02 -3.41 8.13
N ALA A 18 18.73 -4.71 8.18
CA ALA A 18 18.55 -5.54 7.00
C ALA A 18 17.43 -4.87 6.22
N ARG A 19 17.84 -4.10 5.22
CA ARG A 19 16.95 -3.43 4.27
C ARG A 19 16.08 -4.53 3.68
N ARG A 20 14.83 -4.64 4.13
CA ARG A 20 13.88 -5.63 3.59
C ARG A 20 13.92 -5.48 2.07
N PRO A 21 14.14 -6.59 1.32
CA PRO A 21 14.10 -6.53 -0.12
C PRO A 21 12.75 -5.96 -0.54
N ALA A 22 12.77 -5.08 -1.54
CA ALA A 22 11.52 -4.52 -2.06
C ALA A 22 10.61 -5.69 -2.48
N PRO A 23 9.32 -5.66 -2.10
CA PRO A 23 8.39 -6.75 -2.40
C PRO A 23 8.38 -7.01 -3.90
N ALA A 24 8.28 -8.28 -4.30
CA ALA A 24 8.24 -8.64 -5.71
C ALA A 24 7.02 -7.98 -6.40
N PRO A 25 7.06 -7.72 -7.72
CA PRO A 25 5.95 -7.04 -8.42
C PRO A 25 4.58 -7.69 -8.22
N LEU A 26 4.53 -9.03 -8.15
CA LEU A 26 3.30 -9.78 -7.85
C LEU A 26 2.81 -9.56 -6.41
N GLU A 27 3.72 -9.43 -5.45
CA GLU A 27 3.38 -9.15 -4.06
C GLU A 27 2.84 -7.73 -3.89
N GLN A 28 3.41 -6.75 -4.62
CA GLN A 28 2.92 -5.37 -4.64
C GLN A 28 1.51 -5.27 -5.22
N HIS A 29 1.24 -5.98 -6.33
CA HIS A 29 -0.08 -6.03 -6.95
C HIS A 29 -1.13 -6.58 -5.97
N GLU A 30 -0.83 -7.70 -5.30
CA GLU A 30 -1.74 -8.32 -4.33
C GLU A 30 -1.97 -7.47 -3.07
N GLN A 31 -0.98 -6.67 -2.67
CA GLN A 31 -1.13 -5.71 -1.56
C GLN A 31 -2.05 -4.55 -1.98
N LEU A 32 -1.84 -3.98 -3.17
CA LEU A 32 -2.68 -2.91 -3.71
C LEU A 32 -4.13 -3.39 -3.91
N ARG A 33 -4.31 -4.61 -4.41
CA ARG A 33 -5.64 -5.23 -4.56
C ARG A 33 -6.38 -5.30 -3.23
N ARG A 34 -5.73 -5.80 -2.18
CA ARG A 34 -6.32 -5.87 -0.83
C ARG A 34 -6.65 -4.50 -0.25
N GLN A 35 -5.80 -3.49 -0.48
CA GLN A 35 -6.07 -2.12 -0.04
C GLN A 35 -7.26 -1.51 -0.79
N ALA A 36 -7.32 -1.69 -2.11
CA ALA A 36 -8.42 -1.23 -2.92
C ALA A 36 -9.75 -1.91 -2.53
N GLN A 37 -9.74 -3.22 -2.25
CA GLN A 37 -10.90 -3.93 -1.71
C GLN A 37 -11.40 -3.31 -0.40
N ARG A 38 -10.50 -3.06 0.57
CA ARG A 38 -10.87 -2.41 1.84
C ARG A 38 -11.43 -1.01 1.65
N TRP A 39 -10.86 -0.25 0.72
CA TRP A 39 -11.34 1.08 0.41
C TRP A 39 -12.77 1.02 -0.14
N VAL A 40 -13.03 0.13 -1.10
CA VAL A 40 -14.37 -0.09 -1.66
C VAL A 40 -15.37 -0.55 -0.59
N ALA A 41 -14.97 -1.50 0.26
CA ALA A 41 -15.77 -1.96 1.39
C ALA A 41 -16.22 -0.79 2.28
N HIS A 42 -15.30 0.09 2.64
CA HIS A 42 -15.59 1.17 3.58
C HIS A 42 -16.37 2.33 2.94
N THR A 43 -15.97 2.78 1.74
CA THR A 43 -16.54 3.98 1.12
C THR A 43 -17.89 3.73 0.45
N PHE A 44 -18.06 2.60 -0.23
CA PHE A 44 -19.29 2.30 -0.97
C PHE A 44 -20.25 1.48 -0.11
N TYR A 45 -19.81 0.31 0.36
CA TYR A 45 -20.72 -0.62 1.04
C TYR A 45 -21.01 -0.23 2.48
N GLY A 46 -20.02 0.26 3.22
CA GLY A 46 -20.21 0.69 4.61
C GLY A 46 -21.25 1.80 4.75
N THR A 47 -21.25 2.78 3.83
CA THR A 47 -22.23 3.87 3.82
C THR A 47 -23.63 3.38 3.43
N LEU A 48 -23.73 2.53 2.41
CA LEU A 48 -25.01 1.97 1.95
C LEU A 48 -25.67 1.11 3.02
N LEU A 49 -24.89 0.25 3.70
CA LEU A 49 -25.41 -0.61 4.76
C LEU A 49 -25.87 0.22 5.97
N LYS A 50 -25.15 1.29 6.33
CA LYS A 50 -25.60 2.25 7.34
C LYS A 50 -26.93 2.92 6.96
N GLN A 51 -27.09 3.30 5.70
CA GLN A 51 -28.35 3.91 5.22
C GLN A 51 -29.51 2.90 5.22
N MET A 52 -29.26 1.64 4.83
CA MET A 52 -30.25 0.56 4.91
C MET A 52 -30.75 0.33 6.34
N ARG A 53 -29.90 0.49 7.35
CA ARG A 53 -30.32 0.33 8.76
C ARG A 53 -31.29 1.39 9.25
N ASN A 54 -31.17 2.60 8.74
CA ASN A 54 -32.02 3.72 9.15
C ASN A 54 -33.29 3.82 8.28
N SER A 55 -33.51 2.83 7.42
CA SER A 55 -34.64 2.80 6.48
C SER A 55 -35.92 2.27 7.15
N PRO A 56 -37.10 2.84 6.83
CA PRO A 56 -38.39 2.36 7.34
C PRO A 56 -38.77 0.95 6.86
N PHE A 57 -37.99 0.36 5.94
CA PHE A 57 -38.13 -1.04 5.53
C PHE A 57 -37.45 -2.03 6.50
N ARG A 58 -36.82 -1.56 7.58
CA ARG A 58 -36.25 -2.40 8.63
C ARG A 58 -37.38 -2.88 9.55
N THR A 59 -37.70 -4.16 9.50
CA THR A 59 -38.69 -4.81 10.38
C THR A 59 -38.01 -5.39 11.63
N ASP A 60 -38.61 -5.17 12.80
CA ASP A 60 -38.17 -5.67 14.10
C ASP A 60 -38.00 -7.21 14.15
N LEU A 61 -38.58 -7.95 13.20
CA LEU A 61 -38.42 -9.40 13.07
C LEU A 61 -36.98 -9.85 12.75
N THR A 62 -36.15 -9.00 12.17
CA THR A 62 -34.74 -9.33 11.85
C THR A 62 -33.76 -8.97 12.97
N GLU A 63 -34.27 -8.36 14.04
CA GLU A 63 -33.50 -8.06 15.23
C GLU A 63 -33.58 -9.26 16.17
N GLY A 64 -32.51 -10.05 16.27
CA GLY A 64 -32.38 -11.10 17.28
C GLY A 64 -32.30 -10.54 18.71
N GLY A 65 -33.25 -9.68 19.10
CA GLY A 65 -33.25 -8.86 20.31
C GLY A 65 -32.07 -7.89 20.40
N ARG A 66 -31.80 -7.42 21.63
CA ARG A 66 -30.64 -6.54 21.94
C ARG A 66 -29.30 -7.19 21.56
N GLY A 67 -29.23 -8.53 21.51
CA GLY A 67 -28.07 -9.29 21.05
C GLY A 67 -27.82 -9.13 19.55
N GLY A 68 -28.85 -9.20 18.71
CA GLY A 68 -28.72 -8.94 17.27
C GLY A 68 -28.24 -7.51 16.97
N GLN A 69 -28.68 -6.54 17.78
CA GLN A 69 -28.30 -5.14 17.61
C GLN A 69 -26.80 -4.85 17.81
N VAL A 70 -26.14 -5.53 18.74
CA VAL A 70 -24.69 -5.34 18.98
C VAL A 70 -23.82 -5.98 17.90
N PHE A 71 -24.24 -7.13 17.35
CA PHE A 71 -23.48 -7.82 16.30
C PHE A 71 -23.73 -7.27 14.91
N HIS A 72 -24.79 -6.50 14.72
CA HIS A 72 -25.07 -5.86 13.44
C HIS A 72 -23.84 -5.12 12.92
N MET A 73 -23.14 -4.30 13.70
CA MET A 73 -21.96 -3.55 13.19
C MET A 73 -20.87 -4.48 12.60
N LEU A 74 -20.64 -5.62 13.25
CA LEU A 74 -19.70 -6.64 12.78
C LEU A 74 -20.23 -7.39 11.55
N LEU A 75 -21.54 -7.63 11.48
CA LEU A 75 -22.20 -8.22 10.31
C LEU A 75 -22.05 -7.31 9.08
N ASP A 76 -22.27 -6.01 9.23
CA ASP A 76 -22.10 -5.04 8.14
C ASP A 76 -20.66 -5.00 7.66
N GLN A 77 -19.70 -5.02 8.58
CA GLN A 77 -18.28 -5.05 8.21
C GLN A 77 -17.95 -6.31 7.40
N ASN A 78 -18.40 -7.48 7.86
CA ASN A 78 -18.19 -8.74 7.14
C ASN A 78 -18.90 -8.75 5.78
N LEU A 79 -20.12 -8.23 5.71
CA LEU A 79 -20.90 -8.17 4.47
C LEU A 79 -20.28 -7.20 3.48
N ALA A 80 -19.84 -6.02 3.93
CA ALA A 80 -19.12 -5.06 3.12
C ALA A 80 -17.81 -5.64 2.56
N ASP A 81 -17.04 -6.34 3.41
CA ASP A 81 -15.81 -7.02 2.98
C ASP A 81 -16.09 -8.15 1.98
N HIS A 82 -17.18 -8.89 2.16
CA HIS A 82 -17.60 -9.94 1.23
C HIS A 82 -18.02 -9.35 -0.13
N MET A 83 -18.83 -8.29 -0.13
CA MET A 83 -19.26 -7.59 -1.35
C MET A 83 -18.07 -6.96 -2.09
N ALA A 84 -17.11 -6.37 -1.37
CA ALA A 84 -15.90 -5.83 -1.96
C ALA A 84 -15.02 -6.90 -2.62
N ARG A 85 -14.91 -8.08 -2.01
CA ARG A 85 -14.22 -9.24 -2.61
C ARG A 85 -14.96 -9.80 -3.83
N SER A 86 -16.30 -9.74 -3.86
CA SER A 86 -17.06 -10.15 -5.04
C SER A 86 -16.91 -9.18 -6.22
N SER A 87 -16.70 -7.89 -5.93
CA SER A 87 -16.48 -6.82 -6.92
C SER A 87 -15.04 -6.72 -7.44
N ASP A 88 -14.19 -7.68 -7.05
CA ASP A 88 -12.75 -7.70 -7.33
C ASP A 88 -12.42 -7.63 -8.83
N ARG A 89 -13.28 -8.18 -9.68
CA ARG A 89 -12.97 -8.35 -11.11
C ARG A 89 -12.96 -7.05 -11.92
N THR A 90 -13.74 -6.04 -11.56
CA THR A 90 -13.91 -4.82 -12.37
C THR A 90 -13.44 -3.57 -11.64
N LEU A 91 -14.08 -3.22 -10.52
CA LEU A 91 -13.82 -1.96 -9.82
C LEU A 91 -12.44 -1.97 -9.15
N VAL A 92 -12.14 -2.99 -8.35
CA VAL A 92 -10.85 -3.12 -7.65
C VAL A 92 -9.70 -3.15 -8.65
N ASN A 93 -9.80 -3.99 -9.68
CA ASN A 93 -8.80 -4.06 -10.75
C ASN A 93 -8.59 -2.72 -11.47
N SER A 94 -9.65 -1.95 -11.72
CA SER A 94 -9.52 -0.63 -12.35
C SER A 94 -8.78 0.38 -11.47
N ILE A 95 -9.01 0.33 -10.15
CA ILE A 95 -8.33 1.18 -9.17
C ILE A 95 -6.84 0.80 -9.10
N VAL A 96 -6.53 -0.50 -8.98
CA VAL A 96 -5.14 -0.98 -8.94
C VAL A 96 -4.39 -0.59 -10.21
N ARG A 97 -4.97 -0.85 -11.39
CA ARG A 97 -4.37 -0.45 -12.68
C ARG A 97 -4.10 1.05 -12.77
N LYS A 98 -5.00 1.89 -12.23
CA LYS A 98 -4.82 3.35 -12.23
C LYS A 98 -3.67 3.78 -11.32
N ILE A 99 -3.55 3.16 -10.15
CA ILE A 99 -2.48 3.44 -9.18
C ILE A 99 -1.13 3.02 -9.77
N GLU A 100 -1.03 1.80 -10.27
CA GLU A 100 0.18 1.26 -10.88
C GLU A 100 0.62 2.08 -12.12
N GLY A 101 -0.34 2.49 -12.95
CA GLY A 101 -0.08 3.37 -14.09
C GLY A 101 0.44 4.76 -13.68
N SER A 102 -0.08 5.34 -12.60
CA SER A 102 0.40 6.61 -12.04
C SER A 102 1.83 6.49 -11.48
N ASP A 103 2.14 5.39 -10.80
CA ASP A 103 3.48 5.13 -10.28
C ASP A 103 4.51 4.88 -11.39
N ALA A 104 4.11 4.18 -12.47
CA ALA A 104 4.96 4.00 -13.64
C ALA A 104 5.25 5.32 -14.35
N TYR A 105 4.24 6.18 -14.52
CA TYR A 105 4.39 7.51 -15.10
C TYR A 105 5.34 8.39 -14.26
N ARG A 106 5.17 8.41 -12.94
CA ARG A 106 6.06 9.17 -12.03
C ARG A 106 7.51 8.68 -12.10
N ARG A 107 7.75 7.37 -12.17
CA ARG A 107 9.09 6.81 -12.33
C ARG A 107 9.75 7.23 -13.64
N ASN A 108 9.01 7.20 -14.74
CA ASN A 108 9.53 7.65 -16.04
C ASN A 108 9.87 9.15 -16.05
N GLU A 109 9.03 9.99 -15.45
CA GLU A 109 9.31 11.43 -15.32
C GLU A 109 10.58 11.70 -14.48
N GLN A 110 10.77 10.98 -13.38
CA GLN A 110 11.98 11.07 -12.57
C GLN A 110 13.22 10.60 -13.33
N ALA A 111 13.13 9.48 -14.06
CA ALA A 111 14.22 8.97 -14.88
C ALA A 111 14.60 9.95 -16.00
N ARG A 112 13.62 10.57 -16.67
CA ARG A 112 13.86 11.60 -17.69
C ARG A 112 14.55 12.83 -17.09
N LYS A 113 14.06 13.32 -15.95
CA LYS A 113 14.70 14.46 -15.24
C LYS A 113 16.11 14.14 -14.76
N ALA A 114 16.37 12.91 -14.33
CA ALA A 114 17.71 12.46 -13.96
C ALA A 114 18.64 12.36 -15.17
N ALA A 115 18.16 11.84 -16.30
CA ALA A 115 18.92 11.78 -17.55
C ALA A 115 19.26 13.17 -18.10
N LEU A 116 18.34 14.14 -17.97
CA LEU A 116 18.56 15.55 -18.34
C LEU A 116 19.57 16.27 -17.42
N ARG A 117 19.75 15.82 -16.17
CA ARG A 117 20.74 16.37 -15.22
C ARG A 117 22.09 15.66 -15.26
N ALA A 118 22.20 14.52 -15.94
CA ALA A 118 23.46 13.80 -16.06
C ALA A 118 24.40 14.55 -17.02
N PRO A 119 25.62 14.91 -16.60
CA PRO A 119 26.58 15.54 -17.50
C PRO A 119 26.89 14.58 -18.64
N THR A 120 26.74 15.07 -19.87
CA THR A 120 27.04 14.33 -21.09
C THR A 120 28.45 13.74 -20.96
N PRO A 121 28.64 12.41 -21.07
CA PRO A 121 29.98 11.84 -21.05
C PRO A 121 30.72 12.44 -22.24
N ALA A 122 31.71 13.27 -21.95
CA ALA A 122 32.52 13.95 -22.95
C ALA A 122 33.04 12.89 -23.92
N LEU A 123 32.57 12.97 -25.16
CA LEU A 123 32.95 12.09 -26.25
C LEU A 123 34.47 12.17 -26.38
N ARG A 124 35.18 11.21 -25.79
CA ARG A 124 36.64 11.16 -25.79
C ARG A 124 37.06 10.80 -27.20
N LYS A 125 37.19 11.81 -28.06
CA LYS A 125 37.74 11.70 -29.41
C LYS A 125 39.20 11.28 -29.28
N HIS A 126 39.45 9.98 -29.23
CA HIS A 126 40.78 9.43 -29.49
C HIS A 126 41.02 9.52 -30.98
N VAL A 127 41.53 10.69 -31.40
CA VAL A 127 42.23 10.85 -32.68
C VAL A 127 43.59 10.19 -32.49
N ALA A 128 43.67 8.88 -32.76
CA ALA A 128 44.94 8.21 -33.00
C ALA A 128 45.37 8.56 -34.43
N ARG A 129 46.38 9.43 -34.53
CA ARG A 129 47.02 9.87 -35.77
C ARG A 129 47.91 8.73 -36.31
N PRO A 130 47.83 8.39 -37.62
CA PRO A 130 48.75 7.44 -38.23
C PRO A 130 50.09 8.13 -38.56
N GLY A 131 51.20 7.41 -38.37
CA GLY A 131 52.56 7.84 -38.69
C GLY A 131 53.58 6.97 -37.98
#